data_AF-A0A072NAH3-F1
#
_entry.id   AF-A0A072NAH3-F1
#
_cell.length_a   1.000
_cell.length_b   1.000
_cell.length_c   1.000
_cell.angle_alpha   90.00
_cell.angle_beta   90.00
_cell.angle_gamma   90.00
#
_symmetry.space_group_name_H-M   'P 1'
#
loop_
_entity.id
_entity.type
_entity.pdbx_description
1 polymer ?
#
loop_
_entity_poly.entity_id
_entity_poly.type
_entity_poly.pdbx_seq_one_letter_code
_entity_poly.pdbx_strand_id
1 'polypeptide(L)'
;MSAHLPPRPPRPGDDAWAAAPRPALPRPALPPDLGRRAKGLTWLAVQSVLGFVAVLGLLLLFGLLLALGWDPAGWLIGVTLILAFLGVARTFFQGRRLLSPAPEVPLVQATADDDEARLLRLLRSGERVLPPAARPAFHAAVIATRDALRLTASDETLSRDAFDARQAAREDLPALLRTYQAAPQAPDAERWLVAQLDLIGRRMGEVVRERRGQHTRTLEAQRRYLESKYGAGEQ
;
A
#
# COMPACT_ATOMS: atom_id res chain seq x y z
N MET A 1 20.36 24.03 -72.09
CA MET A 1 20.23 25.22 -71.22
C MET A 1 19.21 24.87 -70.15
N SER A 2 19.68 24.43 -68.97
CA SER A 2 18.81 24.01 -67.87
C SER A 2 18.88 25.06 -66.78
N ALA A 3 17.76 25.72 -66.50
CA ALA A 3 17.65 26.76 -65.50
C ALA A 3 17.66 26.14 -64.10
N HIS A 4 18.66 26.47 -63.29
CA HIS A 4 18.68 26.17 -61.86
C HIS A 4 17.69 27.10 -61.15
N LEU A 5 16.61 26.52 -60.61
CA LEU A 5 15.73 27.19 -59.66
C LEU A 5 16.46 27.34 -58.31
N PRO A 6 16.45 28.53 -57.68
CA PRO A 6 17.05 28.72 -56.36
C PRO A 6 16.23 28.03 -55.26
N PRO A 7 16.88 27.58 -54.17
CA PRO A 7 16.21 26.92 -53.05
C PRO A 7 15.23 27.88 -52.35
N ARG A 8 14.03 27.38 -52.08
CA ARG A 8 12.98 28.08 -51.32
C ARG A 8 13.48 28.38 -49.90
N PRO A 9 13.27 29.59 -49.36
CA PRO A 9 13.59 29.86 -47.95
C PRO A 9 12.66 29.05 -47.03
N PRO A 10 13.17 28.56 -45.88
CA PRO A 10 12.38 27.82 -44.91
C PRO A 10 11.29 28.70 -44.31
N ARG A 11 10.09 28.12 -44.11
CA ARG A 11 8.98 28.80 -43.44
C ARG A 11 9.27 28.90 -41.93
N PRO A 12 8.87 29.99 -41.26
CA PRO A 12 8.97 30.07 -39.80
C PRO A 12 7.99 29.04 -39.21
N GLY A 13 8.53 27.99 -38.59
CA GLY A 13 7.71 26.92 -37.98
C GLY A 13 8.38 25.53 -37.96
N ASP A 14 9.37 25.28 -38.81
CA ASP A 14 10.08 24.00 -38.91
C ASP A 14 11.41 23.99 -38.15
N ASP A 15 11.40 24.44 -36.89
CA ASP A 15 12.52 24.21 -35.99
C ASP A 15 12.49 22.76 -35.52
N ALA A 16 13.46 21.95 -35.94
CA ALA A 16 13.66 20.57 -35.46
C ALA A 16 13.97 20.49 -33.94
N TRP A 17 14.20 21.65 -33.31
CA TRP A 17 14.43 21.81 -31.87
C TRP A 17 13.28 22.55 -31.15
N ALA A 18 12.16 22.84 -31.84
CA ALA A 18 10.98 23.36 -31.17
C ALA A 18 10.36 22.25 -30.30
N ALA A 19 10.42 22.44 -28.98
CA ALA A 19 9.79 21.56 -28.02
C ALA A 19 8.30 21.40 -28.38
N ALA A 20 7.87 20.15 -28.57
CA ALA A 20 6.47 19.81 -28.81
C ALA A 20 5.58 20.50 -27.77
N PRO A 21 4.41 21.04 -28.14
CA PRO A 21 3.47 21.61 -27.19
C PRO A 21 3.14 20.53 -26.16
N ARG A 22 3.53 20.75 -24.90
CA ARG A 22 3.21 19.83 -23.80
C ARG A 22 1.70 19.63 -23.78
N PRO A 23 1.20 18.38 -23.80
CA PRO A 23 -0.22 18.14 -23.56
C PRO A 23 -0.55 18.73 -22.18
N ALA A 24 -1.59 19.57 -22.14
CA ALA A 24 -2.09 20.15 -20.91
C ALA A 24 -2.30 19.01 -19.89
N LEU A 25 -1.62 19.11 -18.75
CA LEU A 25 -1.78 18.18 -17.64
C LEU A 25 -3.28 18.07 -17.33
N PRO A 26 -3.83 16.85 -17.19
CA PRO A 26 -5.17 16.69 -16.66
C PRO A 26 -5.24 17.42 -15.33
N ARG A 27 -6.19 18.35 -15.18
CA ARG A 27 -6.51 18.92 -13.87
C ARG A 27 -6.67 17.75 -12.88
N PRO A 28 -6.09 17.83 -11.68
CA PRO A 28 -6.29 16.79 -10.68
C PRO A 28 -7.79 16.71 -10.41
N ALA A 29 -8.41 15.62 -10.85
CA ALA A 29 -9.74 15.26 -10.39
C ALA A 29 -9.64 15.08 -8.88
N LEU A 30 -10.33 15.95 -8.13
CA LEU A 30 -10.50 15.75 -6.69
C LEU A 30 -10.99 14.31 -6.48
N PRO A 31 -10.33 13.51 -5.62
CA PRO A 31 -10.76 12.14 -5.39
C PRO A 31 -12.19 12.13 -4.83
N PRO A 32 -13.11 11.33 -5.39
CA PRO A 32 -14.53 11.27 -4.98
C PRO A 32 -14.75 10.74 -3.54
N ASP A 33 -13.69 10.44 -2.79
CA ASP A 33 -13.75 9.85 -1.45
C ASP A 33 -13.62 10.84 -0.28
N LEU A 34 -13.47 12.14 -0.53
CA LEU A 34 -13.44 13.16 0.53
C LEU A 34 -14.79 13.27 1.27
N GLY A 35 -15.92 13.07 0.56
CA GLY A 35 -17.25 13.12 1.16
C GLY A 35 -17.54 11.97 2.15
N ARG A 36 -17.02 10.77 1.90
CA ARG A 36 -17.16 9.62 2.81
C ARG A 36 -16.24 9.73 4.02
N ARG A 37 -15.02 10.22 3.83
CA ARG A 37 -14.06 10.44 4.94
C ARG A 37 -14.46 11.59 5.86
N ALA A 38 -15.04 12.68 5.31
CA ALA A 38 -15.56 13.80 6.11
C ALA A 38 -16.74 13.38 7.01
N LYS A 39 -17.61 12.49 6.51
CA LYS A 39 -18.77 11.98 7.27
C LYS A 39 -18.36 11.13 8.48
N GLY A 40 -17.27 10.37 8.37
CA GLY A 40 -16.70 9.61 9.48
C GLY A 40 -16.07 10.51 10.55
N LEU A 41 -15.40 11.58 10.13
CA LEU A 41 -14.79 12.58 11.03
C LEU A 41 -15.83 13.44 11.76
N THR A 42 -16.89 13.89 11.08
CA THR A 42 -17.98 14.62 11.74
C THR A 42 -18.77 13.73 12.70
N TRP A 43 -18.99 12.46 12.35
CA TRP A 43 -19.63 11.50 13.25
C TRP A 43 -18.80 11.24 14.51
N LEU A 44 -17.47 11.09 14.38
CA LEU A 44 -16.54 10.97 15.50
C LEU A 44 -16.53 12.23 16.39
N ALA A 45 -16.56 13.42 15.80
CA ALA A 45 -16.62 14.68 16.54
C ALA A 45 -17.94 14.81 17.32
N VAL A 46 -19.08 14.52 16.69
CA VAL A 46 -20.39 14.52 17.34
C VAL A 46 -20.44 13.50 18.48
N GLN A 47 -19.91 12.29 18.26
CA GLN A 47 -19.90 11.25 19.29
C GLN A 47 -18.97 11.59 20.46
N SER A 48 -17.87 12.29 20.22
CA SER A 48 -16.98 12.80 21.26
C SER A 48 -17.65 13.89 22.11
N VAL A 49 -18.35 14.84 21.47
CA VAL A 49 -19.09 15.90 22.18
C VAL A 49 -20.24 15.31 22.98
N LEU A 50 -20.97 14.35 22.41
CA LEU A 50 -22.08 13.69 23.09
C LEU A 50 -21.61 12.87 24.30
N GLY A 51 -20.48 12.15 24.16
CA GLY A 51 -19.85 11.45 25.28
C GLY A 51 -19.39 12.38 26.39
N PHE A 52 -18.82 13.54 26.04
CA PHE A 52 -18.39 14.55 27.01
C PHE A 52 -19.57 15.16 27.78
N VAL A 53 -20.64 15.54 27.08
CA VAL A 53 -21.85 16.10 27.70
C VAL A 53 -22.52 15.09 28.64
N ALA A 54 -22.56 13.81 28.25
CA ALA A 54 -23.12 12.75 29.10
C ALA A 54 -22.30 12.54 30.39
N VAL A 55 -20.96 12.51 30.27
CA VAL A 55 -20.06 12.39 31.43
C VAL A 55 -20.17 13.59 32.35
N LEU A 56 -20.24 14.81 31.80
CA LEU A 56 -20.38 16.03 32.57
C LEU A 56 -21.73 16.06 33.32
N GLY A 57 -22.81 15.64 32.67
CA GLY A 57 -24.13 15.50 33.30
C GLY A 57 -24.13 14.47 34.44
N LEU A 58 -23.48 13.32 34.26
CA LEU A 58 -23.31 12.32 35.32
C LEU A 58 -22.47 12.86 36.48
N LEU A 59 -21.40 13.59 36.21
CA LEU A 59 -20.57 14.19 37.26
C LEU A 59 -21.36 15.19 38.11
N LEU A 60 -22.18 16.05 37.47
CA LEU A 60 -23.03 17.01 38.17
C LEU A 60 -24.11 16.30 39.00
N LEU A 61 -24.74 15.26 38.43
CA LEU A 61 -25.73 14.46 39.13
C LEU A 61 -25.13 13.76 40.36
N PHE A 62 -24.00 13.07 40.20
CA PHE A 62 -23.36 12.38 41.32
C PHE A 62 -22.75 13.34 42.35
N GLY A 63 -22.23 14.50 41.92
CA GLY A 63 -21.79 15.55 42.83
C GLY A 63 -22.94 16.10 43.68
N LEU A 64 -24.13 16.25 43.09
CA LEU A 64 -25.34 16.65 43.82
C LEU A 64 -25.81 15.56 44.79
N LEU A 65 -25.77 14.28 44.39
CA LEU A 65 -26.10 13.17 45.29
C LEU A 65 -25.10 13.06 46.46
N LEU A 66 -23.80 13.32 46.23
CA LEU A 66 -22.80 13.34 47.29
C LEU A 66 -23.03 14.49 48.28
N ALA A 67 -23.40 15.68 47.79
CA ALA A 67 -23.76 16.81 48.65
C ALA A 67 -25.02 16.53 49.52
N LEU A 68 -25.88 15.62 49.07
CA LEU A 68 -27.04 15.11 49.84
C LEU A 68 -26.68 14.03 50.88
N GLY A 69 -25.40 13.67 51.04
CA GLY A 69 -24.94 12.72 52.06
C GLY A 69 -25.09 11.25 51.68
N TRP A 70 -25.23 10.93 50.38
CA TRP A 70 -25.20 9.54 49.91
C TRP A 70 -23.76 9.03 49.81
N ASP A 71 -23.30 8.29 50.82
CA ASP A 71 -21.95 7.71 50.89
C ASP A 71 -21.48 6.91 49.65
N PRO A 72 -22.31 6.09 48.97
CA PRO A 72 -21.86 5.38 47.77
C PRO A 72 -21.68 6.29 46.55
N ALA A 73 -22.16 7.55 46.59
CA ALA A 73 -22.01 8.50 45.50
C ALA A 73 -20.53 8.87 45.25
N GLY A 74 -19.69 8.85 46.29
CA GLY A 74 -18.25 9.10 46.15
C GLY A 74 -17.55 8.01 45.32
N TRP A 75 -17.98 6.76 45.47
CA TRP A 75 -17.48 5.63 44.68
C TRP A 75 -17.95 5.70 43.23
N LEU A 76 -19.20 6.10 43.00
CA LEU A 76 -19.76 6.32 41.67
C LEU A 76 -19.05 7.48 40.94
N ILE A 77 -18.64 8.54 41.64
CA ILE A 77 -17.79 9.61 41.10
C ILE A 77 -16.42 9.04 40.71
N GLY A 78 -15.80 8.21 41.55
CA GLY A 78 -14.54 7.54 41.23
C GLY A 78 -14.64 6.67 39.98
N VAL A 79 -15.67 5.83 39.88
CA VAL A 79 -15.91 4.94 38.73
C VAL A 79 -16.21 5.74 37.46
N THR A 80 -17.00 6.81 37.55
CA THR A 80 -17.26 7.68 36.39
C THR A 80 -16.03 8.44 35.95
N LEU A 81 -15.15 8.86 36.88
CA LEU A 81 -13.84 9.43 36.52
C LEU A 81 -12.95 8.41 35.82
N ILE A 82 -12.92 7.15 36.28
CA ILE A 82 -12.15 6.08 35.64
C ILE A 82 -12.71 5.80 34.25
N LEU A 83 -14.03 5.68 34.08
CA LEU A 83 -14.65 5.48 32.76
C LEU A 83 -14.42 6.67 31.83
N ALA A 84 -14.48 7.90 32.34
CA ALA A 84 -14.18 9.11 31.59
C ALA A 84 -12.71 9.11 31.17
N PHE A 85 -11.79 8.78 32.09
CA PHE A 85 -10.36 8.65 31.79
C PHE A 85 -10.10 7.54 30.77
N LEU A 86 -10.78 6.40 30.86
CA LEU A 86 -10.65 5.30 29.90
C LEU A 86 -11.24 5.66 28.53
N GLY A 87 -12.34 6.42 28.53
CA GLY A 87 -12.95 7.00 27.34
C GLY A 87 -12.02 7.98 26.64
N VAL A 88 -11.45 8.93 27.40
CA VAL A 88 -10.44 9.90 26.95
C VAL A 88 -9.16 9.19 26.51
N ALA A 89 -8.68 8.19 27.25
CA ALA A 89 -7.53 7.40 26.85
C ALA A 89 -7.81 6.65 25.54
N ARG A 90 -9.01 6.07 25.37
CA ARG A 90 -9.38 5.37 24.14
C ARG A 90 -9.54 6.32 22.96
N THR A 91 -10.15 7.51 23.14
CA THR A 91 -10.17 8.55 22.11
C THR A 91 -8.82 9.21 21.91
N PHE A 92 -7.91 9.18 22.88
CA PHE A 92 -6.53 9.61 22.73
C PHE A 92 -5.69 8.54 22.01
N PHE A 93 -5.95 7.25 22.20
CA PHE A 93 -5.32 6.16 21.43
C PHE A 93 -5.87 6.06 20.00
N GLN A 94 -7.18 6.24 19.81
CA GLN A 94 -7.80 6.32 18.48
C GLN A 94 -7.52 7.67 17.79
N GLY A 95 -7.48 8.75 18.56
CA GLY A 95 -7.08 10.08 18.15
C GLY A 95 -5.61 10.12 17.80
N ARG A 96 -4.72 9.46 18.55
CA ARG A 96 -3.34 9.18 18.13
C ARG A 96 -3.27 8.29 16.89
N ARG A 97 -4.32 7.55 16.50
CA ARG A 97 -4.35 6.87 15.20
C ARG A 97 -4.70 7.81 14.04
N LEU A 98 -5.23 9.00 14.35
CA LEU A 98 -5.63 10.07 13.42
C LEU A 98 -4.69 11.31 13.47
N LEU A 99 -4.01 11.52 14.60
CA LEU A 99 -3.02 12.55 14.95
C LEU A 99 -1.62 11.96 15.09
N SER A 100 -1.46 10.64 15.07
CA SER A 100 -0.25 10.10 14.44
C SER A 100 -0.26 10.77 13.08
N PRO A 101 0.77 11.54 12.72
CA PRO A 101 0.94 11.86 11.32
C PRO A 101 0.71 10.54 10.59
N ALA A 102 -0.23 10.50 9.62
CA ALA A 102 -0.13 9.50 8.56
C ALA A 102 1.34 9.57 8.22
N PRO A 103 2.13 8.51 8.54
CA PRO A 103 3.55 8.64 8.84
C PRO A 103 4.03 9.60 7.81
N GLU A 104 4.48 10.80 8.23
CA GLU A 104 5.18 11.69 7.32
C GLU A 104 6.14 10.71 6.71
N VAL A 105 5.87 10.36 5.46
CA VAL A 105 6.68 9.43 4.73
C VAL A 105 7.81 10.41 4.47
N PRO A 106 8.95 10.40 5.19
CA PRO A 106 10.12 10.48 4.36
C PRO A 106 9.84 9.36 3.36
N LEU A 107 9.97 9.64 2.07
CA LEU A 107 10.09 8.60 1.06
C LEU A 107 11.26 7.64 1.37
N VAL A 108 11.55 7.30 2.63
CA VAL A 108 11.68 5.92 3.09
C VAL A 108 10.42 5.18 2.63
N GLN A 109 10.42 4.91 1.33
CA GLN A 109 9.72 3.81 0.71
C GLN A 109 9.81 2.67 1.71
N ALA A 110 8.67 2.20 2.25
CA ALA A 110 8.65 0.90 2.91
C ALA A 110 9.41 -0.04 1.97
N THR A 111 10.55 -0.53 2.46
CA THR A 111 11.58 -1.10 1.60
C THR A 111 11.09 -2.44 1.10
N ALA A 112 11.71 -2.96 0.03
CA ALA A 112 11.42 -4.32 -0.40
C ALA A 112 11.58 -5.33 0.75
N ASP A 113 12.47 -5.06 1.70
CA ASP A 113 12.70 -5.88 2.89
C ASP A 113 11.51 -5.88 3.87
N ASP A 114 10.88 -4.73 4.09
CA ASP A 114 9.67 -4.63 4.94
C ASP A 114 8.49 -5.41 4.35
N ASP A 115 8.35 -5.34 3.02
CA ASP A 115 7.33 -6.06 2.28
C ASP A 115 7.59 -7.57 2.30
N GLU A 116 8.84 -7.99 2.13
CA GLU A 116 9.24 -9.38 2.27
C GLU A 116 8.94 -9.91 3.67
N ALA A 117 9.31 -9.18 4.72
CA ALA A 117 9.03 -9.58 6.10
C ALA A 117 7.53 -9.69 6.40
N ARG A 118 6.71 -8.82 5.79
CA ARG A 118 5.24 -8.92 5.87
C ARG A 118 4.71 -10.14 5.12
N LEU A 119 5.25 -10.42 3.94
CA LEU A 119 4.87 -11.58 3.13
C LEU A 119 5.20 -12.90 3.83
N LEU A 120 6.37 -13.00 4.48
CA LEU A 120 6.74 -14.19 5.26
C LEU A 120 5.90 -14.36 6.54
N ARG A 121 5.40 -13.27 7.13
CA ARG A 121 4.39 -13.35 8.19
C ARG A 121 3.06 -13.85 7.64
N LEU A 122 2.65 -13.36 6.47
CA LEU A 122 1.43 -13.81 5.79
C LEU A 122 1.48 -15.30 5.47
N LEU A 123 2.62 -15.80 4.99
CA LEU A 123 2.83 -17.22 4.70
C LEU A 123 2.55 -18.08 5.94
N ARG A 124 3.19 -17.74 7.06
CA ARG A 124 3.03 -18.44 8.34
C ARG A 124 1.60 -18.38 8.87
N SER A 125 0.90 -17.26 8.72
CA SER A 125 -0.51 -17.16 9.11
C SER A 125 -1.44 -17.93 8.17
N GLY A 126 -1.15 -17.92 6.87
CA GLY A 126 -1.96 -18.56 5.85
C GLY A 126 -1.92 -20.08 5.94
N GLU A 127 -0.75 -20.67 6.17
CA GLU A 127 -0.60 -22.14 6.29
C GLU A 127 -1.51 -22.78 7.35
N ARG A 128 -1.80 -22.05 8.43
CA ARG A 128 -2.68 -22.53 9.51
C ARG A 128 -4.16 -22.41 9.19
N VAL A 129 -4.53 -21.47 8.33
CA VAL A 129 -5.93 -21.11 8.06
C VAL A 129 -6.42 -21.73 6.74
N LEU A 130 -5.53 -21.99 5.79
CA LEU A 130 -5.91 -22.55 4.49
C LEU A 130 -6.13 -24.08 4.55
N PRO A 131 -7.12 -24.58 3.78
CA PRO A 131 -7.32 -26.00 3.55
C PRO A 131 -6.13 -26.62 2.79
N PRO A 132 -5.87 -27.92 2.95
CA PRO A 132 -4.67 -28.57 2.41
C PRO A 132 -4.54 -28.46 0.88
N ALA A 133 -5.66 -28.42 0.14
CA ALA A 133 -5.62 -28.32 -1.31
C ALA A 133 -5.18 -26.93 -1.82
N ALA A 134 -5.43 -25.86 -1.06
CA ALA A 134 -5.05 -24.49 -1.45
C ALA A 134 -3.64 -24.06 -0.98
N ARG A 135 -3.04 -24.80 -0.02
CA ARG A 135 -1.68 -24.55 0.48
C ARG A 135 -0.58 -24.51 -0.59
N PRO A 136 -0.48 -25.47 -1.53
CA PRO A 136 0.59 -25.44 -2.53
C PRO A 136 0.49 -24.21 -3.46
N ALA A 137 -0.72 -23.86 -3.91
CA ALA A 137 -0.95 -22.68 -4.73
C ALA A 137 -0.60 -21.39 -3.99
N PHE A 138 -0.95 -21.30 -2.70
CA PHE A 138 -0.61 -20.16 -1.86
C PHE A 138 0.91 -20.01 -1.67
N HIS A 139 1.60 -21.12 -1.37
CA HIS A 139 3.05 -21.12 -1.20
C HIS A 139 3.77 -20.74 -2.50
N ALA A 140 3.32 -21.27 -3.65
CA ALA A 140 3.85 -20.93 -4.95
C ALA A 140 3.68 -19.44 -5.28
N ALA A 141 2.48 -18.89 -5.04
CA ALA A 141 2.20 -17.47 -5.25
C ALA A 141 3.09 -16.59 -4.36
N VAL A 142 3.22 -16.92 -3.07
CA VAL A 142 4.07 -16.19 -2.13
C VAL A 142 5.53 -16.21 -2.54
N ILE A 143 6.07 -17.37 -2.94
CA ILE A 143 7.47 -17.46 -3.41
C ILE A 143 7.66 -16.63 -4.67
N ALA A 144 6.76 -16.73 -5.64
CA ALA A 144 6.85 -15.95 -6.88
C ALA A 144 6.85 -14.44 -6.59
N THR A 145 5.96 -13.97 -5.70
CA THR A 145 5.92 -12.56 -5.29
C THR A 145 7.18 -12.15 -4.56
N ARG A 146 7.73 -12.98 -3.66
CA ARG A 146 8.99 -12.69 -2.97
C ARG A 146 10.15 -12.56 -3.95
N ASP A 147 10.27 -13.49 -4.87
CA ASP A 147 11.34 -13.49 -5.87
C ASP A 147 11.20 -12.28 -6.80
N ALA A 148 9.98 -11.88 -7.17
CA ALA A 148 9.70 -10.67 -7.94
C ALA A 148 10.10 -9.39 -7.16
N LEU A 149 9.76 -9.31 -5.87
CA LEU A 149 10.16 -8.20 -5.01
C LEU A 149 11.67 -8.05 -4.93
N ARG A 150 12.40 -9.16 -4.73
CA ARG A 150 13.87 -9.13 -4.64
C ARG A 150 14.52 -8.69 -5.96
N LEU A 151 14.02 -9.17 -7.09
CA LEU A 151 14.56 -8.82 -8.41
C LEU A 151 14.25 -7.38 -8.84
N THR A 152 13.21 -6.77 -8.27
CA THR A 152 12.80 -5.39 -8.57
C THR A 152 13.21 -4.40 -7.48
N ALA A 153 13.82 -4.87 -6.40
CA ALA A 153 14.25 -4.03 -5.27
C ALA A 153 15.35 -3.03 -5.65
N SER A 154 16.22 -3.40 -6.59
CA SER A 154 17.36 -2.59 -7.05
C SER A 154 17.02 -1.65 -8.20
N ASP A 155 15.76 -1.60 -8.66
CA ASP A 155 15.36 -0.68 -9.71
C ASP A 155 15.40 0.76 -9.18
N GLU A 156 16.27 1.60 -9.77
CA GLU A 156 16.37 3.03 -9.41
C GLU A 156 15.10 3.82 -9.76
N THR A 157 14.34 3.36 -10.76
CA THR A 157 13.05 3.91 -11.17
C THR A 157 11.92 2.96 -10.82
N LEU A 158 10.79 3.49 -10.34
CA LEU A 158 9.62 2.69 -10.00
C LEU A 158 8.99 2.09 -11.27
N SER A 159 9.45 0.90 -11.64
CA SER A 159 8.99 0.17 -12.81
C SER A 159 7.61 -0.43 -12.55
N ARG A 160 6.85 -0.69 -13.63
CA ARG A 160 5.53 -1.32 -13.52
C ARG A 160 5.61 -2.65 -12.76
N ASP A 161 6.64 -3.45 -13.02
CA ASP A 161 6.81 -4.74 -12.35
C ASP A 161 7.14 -4.59 -10.87
N ALA A 162 7.93 -3.57 -10.49
CA ALA A 162 8.20 -3.26 -9.09
C ALA A 162 6.91 -2.84 -8.36
N PHE A 163 6.05 -2.07 -9.05
CA PHE A 163 4.73 -1.71 -8.53
C PHE A 163 3.82 -2.94 -8.39
N ASP A 164 3.70 -3.76 -9.44
CA ASP A 164 2.89 -4.98 -9.44
C ASP A 164 3.33 -5.95 -8.32
N ALA A 165 4.64 -6.12 -8.10
CA ALA A 165 5.18 -6.97 -7.03
C ALA A 165 4.87 -6.43 -5.63
N ARG A 166 5.01 -5.12 -5.43
CA ARG A 166 4.66 -4.46 -4.16
C ARG A 166 3.16 -4.51 -3.90
N GLN A 167 2.33 -4.29 -4.92
CA GLN A 167 0.87 -4.36 -4.81
C GLN A 167 0.42 -5.78 -4.47
N ALA A 168 0.96 -6.79 -5.16
CA ALA A 168 0.64 -8.19 -4.89
C ALA A 168 0.97 -8.59 -3.44
N ALA A 169 2.10 -8.12 -2.90
CA ALA A 169 2.52 -8.42 -1.54
C ALA A 169 1.74 -7.63 -0.47
N ARG A 170 1.42 -6.36 -0.72
CA ARG A 170 0.79 -5.47 0.27
C ARG A 170 -0.72 -5.59 0.30
N GLU A 171 -1.35 -5.81 -0.85
CA GLU A 171 -2.79 -5.69 -1.02
C GLU A 171 -3.40 -6.99 -1.51
N ASP A 172 -3.01 -7.49 -2.68
CA ASP A 172 -3.75 -8.56 -3.36
C ASP A 172 -3.75 -9.87 -2.54
N LEU A 173 -2.57 -10.38 -2.15
CA LEU A 173 -2.47 -11.61 -1.37
C LEU A 173 -3.15 -11.49 0.02
N PRO A 174 -2.89 -10.44 0.84
CA PRO A 174 -3.60 -10.25 2.10
C PRO A 174 -5.10 -10.03 1.94
N ALA A 175 -5.56 -9.33 0.88
CA ALA A 175 -6.97 -9.12 0.62
C ALA A 175 -7.66 -10.42 0.25
N LEU A 176 -7.06 -11.23 -0.62
CA LEU A 176 -7.59 -12.52 -1.04
C LEU A 176 -7.80 -13.46 0.16
N LEU A 177 -6.82 -13.52 1.07
CA LEU A 177 -6.96 -14.32 2.30
C LEU A 177 -8.03 -13.79 3.25
N ARG A 178 -8.12 -12.47 3.43
CA ARG A 178 -9.18 -11.87 4.26
C ARG A 178 -10.57 -12.14 3.68
N THR A 179 -10.72 -12.04 2.37
CA THR A 179 -11.98 -12.32 1.68
C THR A 179 -12.38 -13.78 1.81
N TYR A 180 -11.43 -14.71 1.65
CA TYR A 180 -11.70 -16.13 1.85
C TYR A 180 -12.11 -16.45 3.30
N GLN A 181 -11.43 -15.88 4.29
CA GLN A 181 -11.75 -16.08 5.71
C GLN A 181 -13.11 -15.48 6.12
N ALA A 182 -13.53 -14.40 5.46
CA ALA A 182 -14.82 -13.76 5.71
C ALA A 182 -15.99 -14.45 4.99
N ALA A 183 -15.72 -15.27 3.98
CA ALA A 183 -16.74 -15.99 3.23
C ALA A 183 -17.23 -17.24 3.99
N PRO A 184 -18.53 -17.60 3.88
CA PRO A 184 -19.00 -18.90 4.31
C PRO A 184 -18.19 -20.01 3.63
N GLN A 185 -17.80 -21.06 4.36
CA GLN A 185 -16.99 -22.17 3.83
C GLN A 185 -17.81 -22.99 2.83
N ALA A 186 -17.84 -22.53 1.59
CA ALA A 186 -18.44 -23.21 0.45
C ALA A 186 -17.33 -23.85 -0.42
N PRO A 187 -17.56 -25.04 -1.01
CA PRO A 187 -16.59 -25.69 -1.89
C PRO A 187 -16.16 -24.83 -3.09
N ASP A 188 -17.05 -23.95 -3.56
CA ASP A 188 -16.75 -23.02 -4.64
C ASP A 188 -15.72 -21.97 -4.23
N ALA A 189 -15.77 -21.48 -2.99
CA ALA A 189 -14.86 -20.46 -2.49
C ALA A 189 -13.40 -20.95 -2.51
N GLU A 190 -13.17 -22.23 -2.22
CA GLU A 190 -11.84 -22.85 -2.30
C GLU A 190 -11.34 -22.91 -3.75
N ARG A 191 -12.18 -23.29 -4.71
CA ARG A 191 -11.81 -23.31 -6.14
C ARG A 191 -11.45 -21.92 -6.66
N TRP A 192 -12.24 -20.91 -6.29
CA TRP A 192 -11.98 -19.52 -6.65
C TRP A 192 -10.72 -18.97 -5.99
N LEU A 193 -10.42 -19.37 -4.75
CA LEU A 193 -9.19 -18.99 -4.07
C LEU A 193 -7.97 -19.53 -4.83
N VAL A 194 -7.96 -20.82 -5.15
CA VAL A 194 -6.86 -21.46 -5.88
C VAL A 194 -6.66 -20.80 -7.25
N ALA A 195 -7.74 -20.58 -8.01
CA ALA A 195 -7.66 -19.93 -9.32
C ALA A 195 -7.05 -18.52 -9.25
N GLN A 196 -7.38 -17.74 -8.21
CA GLN A 196 -6.83 -16.40 -8.01
C GLN A 196 -5.36 -16.44 -7.56
N LEU A 197 -4.99 -17.37 -6.69
CA LEU A 197 -3.59 -17.58 -6.29
C LEU A 197 -2.72 -17.96 -7.49
N ASP A 198 -3.22 -18.84 -8.36
CA ASP A 198 -2.51 -19.24 -9.58
C ASP A 198 -2.37 -18.09 -10.59
N LEU A 199 -3.35 -17.18 -10.64
CA LEU A 199 -3.26 -15.98 -11.48
C LEU A 199 -2.15 -15.05 -10.98
N ILE A 200 -2.13 -14.76 -9.68
CA ILE A 200 -1.09 -13.92 -9.06
C ILE A 200 0.28 -14.58 -9.22
N GLY A 201 0.38 -15.87 -8.93
CA GLY A 201 1.62 -16.64 -9.04
C GLY A 201 2.19 -16.65 -10.47
N ARG A 202 1.34 -16.82 -11.50
CA ARG A 202 1.78 -16.76 -12.90
C ARG A 202 2.31 -15.38 -13.28
N ARG A 203 1.58 -14.31 -12.94
CA ARG A 203 2.02 -12.93 -13.25
C ARG A 203 3.35 -12.59 -12.59
N MET A 204 3.53 -12.96 -11.31
CA MET A 204 4.80 -12.75 -10.61
C MET A 204 5.93 -13.63 -11.17
N GLY A 205 5.61 -14.87 -11.58
CA GLY A 205 6.57 -15.74 -12.26
C GLY A 205 7.02 -15.21 -13.63
N GLU A 206 6.15 -14.51 -14.36
CA GLU A 206 6.52 -13.78 -15.59
C GLU A 206 7.49 -12.65 -15.29
N VAL A 207 7.19 -11.81 -14.30
CA VAL A 207 8.08 -10.73 -13.84
C VAL A 207 9.47 -11.29 -13.50
N VAL A 208 9.52 -12.38 -12.73
CA VAL A 208 10.78 -13.04 -12.36
C VAL A 208 11.56 -13.50 -13.59
N ARG A 209 10.91 -14.15 -14.56
CA ARG A 209 11.57 -14.64 -15.78
C ARG A 209 12.09 -13.49 -16.64
N GLU A 210 11.28 -12.46 -16.82
CA GLU A 210 11.65 -11.28 -17.60
C GLU A 210 12.85 -10.57 -16.97
N ARG A 211 12.81 -10.33 -15.66
CA ARG A 211 13.90 -9.65 -14.93
C ARG A 211 15.19 -10.45 -14.89
N ARG A 212 15.11 -11.76 -14.70
CA ARG A 212 16.30 -12.62 -14.83
C ARG A 212 16.90 -12.53 -16.24
N GLY A 213 16.07 -12.60 -17.27
CA GLY A 213 16.52 -12.47 -18.67
C GLY A 213 17.13 -11.10 -19.00
N GLN A 214 16.60 -10.01 -18.42
CA GLN A 214 17.20 -8.68 -18.53
C GLN A 214 18.56 -8.63 -17.82
N HIS A 215 18.66 -9.13 -16.59
CA HIS A 215 19.90 -9.13 -15.82
C HIS A 215 21.01 -9.94 -16.51
N THR A 216 20.69 -11.13 -17.03
CA THR A 216 21.64 -11.95 -17.80
C THR A 216 22.15 -11.21 -19.04
N ARG A 217 21.28 -10.53 -19.79
CA ARG A 217 21.67 -9.75 -20.97
C ARG A 217 22.59 -8.58 -20.60
N THR A 218 22.31 -7.89 -19.48
CA THR A 218 23.17 -6.81 -18.98
C THR A 218 24.55 -7.32 -18.57
N LEU A 219 24.61 -8.45 -17.85
CA LEU A 219 25.89 -9.07 -17.46
C LEU A 219 26.70 -9.51 -18.68
N GLU A 220 26.05 -10.07 -19.70
CA GLU A 220 26.71 -10.46 -20.95
C GLU A 220 27.24 -9.24 -21.72
N ALA A 221 26.46 -8.17 -21.82
CA ALA A 221 26.89 -6.92 -22.43
C ALA A 221 28.09 -6.30 -21.69
N GLN A 222 28.05 -6.31 -20.35
CA GLN A 222 29.15 -5.82 -19.52
C GLN A 222 30.41 -6.66 -19.71
N ARG A 223 30.28 -7.99 -19.76
CA ARG A 223 31.39 -8.89 -20.06
C ARG A 223 32.04 -8.56 -21.40
N ARG A 224 31.26 -8.46 -22.48
CA ARG A 224 31.78 -8.12 -23.82
C ARG A 224 32.45 -6.75 -23.85
N TYR A 225 31.89 -5.77 -23.15
CA TYR A 225 32.50 -4.45 -23.01
C TYR A 225 33.86 -4.52 -22.29
N LEU A 226 33.95 -5.26 -21.19
CA LEU A 226 35.21 -5.43 -20.45
C LEU A 226 36.25 -6.20 -21.26
N GLU A 227 35.85 -7.27 -21.94
CA GLU A 227 36.72 -8.03 -22.86
C GLU A 227 37.25 -7.12 -23.98
N SER A 228 36.41 -6.27 -24.58
CA SER A 228 36.84 -5.30 -25.59
C SER A 228 37.78 -4.22 -25.03
N LYS A 229 37.56 -3.77 -23.78
CA LYS A 229 38.32 -2.66 -23.17
C LYS A 229 39.67 -3.09 -22.62
N TYR A 230 39.74 -4.28 -22.01
CA TYR A 230 40.92 -4.78 -21.32
C TYR A 230 41.62 -5.93 -22.05
N GLY A 231 40.93 -6.65 -22.93
CA GLY A 231 41.51 -7.74 -23.71
C GLY A 231 42.29 -7.30 -24.96
N ALA A 232 42.17 -6.04 -25.39
CA ALA A 232 42.90 -5.51 -26.54
C ALA A 232 44.37 -5.13 -26.25
N GLY A 233 44.87 -5.40 -25.03
CA GLY A 233 46.23 -5.07 -24.59
C GLY A 233 47.25 -6.21 -24.65
N GLU A 234 46.89 -7.40 -25.13
CA GLU A 234 47.78 -8.58 -25.23
C GLU A 234 48.30 -8.86 -26.66
N GLN A 235 48.54 -7.82 -27.47
CA GLN A 235 49.26 -7.95 -28.75
C GLN A 235 50.38 -6.93 -28.85
#